data_AF-A0ABD3AFJ2-F1
#
_entry.id   AF-A0ABD3AFJ2-F1
#
_cell.length_a   1.000
_cell.length_b   1.000
_cell.length_c   1.000
_cell.angle_alpha   90.00
_cell.angle_beta   90.00
_cell.angle_gamma   90.00
#
_symmetry.space_group_name_H-M   'P 1'
#
loop_
_entity.id
_entity.type
_entity.pdbx_description
1 polymer ?
#
loop_
_entity_poly.entity_id
_entity_poly.type
_entity_poly.pdbx_seq_one_letter_code
_entity_poly.pdbx_strand_id
1 'polypeptide(L)'
;MVSYEYANSLQNLQTGFCFLFFGFTILFSVLSVLVFFLRLKPWCNCELCRSFLTSSWSLEFNNLCDWYAHLLQKSPTGTIHIHVLGNVITANPKNVEYILKTKFDNFPKGKPFSAILGDLLGRGIFNVDGDSWKFQRKMASLELGSFSIRNYAFQTVANEIKTRLIPLLSSVAGDEEGNILDLQDVFRRFSFDTICKFSFGLDPACLDLSLPVSEFANAFDLASKLSAERAITASPLVWKLKRFLSIGSEKKLQKAIKLIDTLAEEVIKHKRQKGFSTHEDLLSRFMGNVDDDKYLRDIIVSFLLAGRDTVASALTCFFWLLAKHPEVKEAILDESNQILGTSWLENLANFEQIQKMHYLQAAMYESMRLYPPVQFDSKYSQEDDVLPDGTFVKKGTRVTYHPYAMGRMQSIWGSDCLEFKPERWLQDGRFKPESPFKYPVFQGGLRVCLGKDIALVEMKSIALSLIRQFDIKVDMSMSRTTPRFVPGLTASVRGGLQRLVNGHFAELQMLKASAGREFVVRTVVSYCMIVKNLFISMSLLLEEPDVDFSKMLLYANELFDQSNNIGAEQVRIASAYIVESCRASDKDYCARSLYFTKIEIGKLQEKFEMLLKMERKIMDYEGYPYPMRAI
;
A
#
# COMPACT_ATOMS: atom_id res chain seq x y z
N MET A 1 -77.97 20.44 -31.28
CA MET A 1 -76.72 19.65 -31.43
C MET A 1 -75.58 20.50 -31.96
N VAL A 2 -75.76 21.27 -33.05
CA VAL A 2 -74.71 22.12 -33.65
C VAL A 2 -74.11 23.18 -32.70
N SER A 3 -74.89 23.77 -31.78
CA SER A 3 -74.38 24.78 -30.82
C SER A 3 -73.55 24.19 -29.68
N TYR A 4 -73.78 22.93 -29.31
CA TYR A 4 -73.07 22.25 -28.21
C TYR A 4 -71.70 21.72 -28.69
N GLU A 5 -71.63 21.25 -29.94
CA GLU A 5 -70.37 20.84 -30.58
C GLU A 5 -69.45 22.03 -30.84
N TYR A 6 -70.01 23.20 -31.21
CA TYR A 6 -69.22 24.42 -31.40
C TYR A 6 -68.63 24.96 -30.09
N ALA A 7 -69.40 24.92 -29.00
CA ALA A 7 -68.94 25.33 -27.67
C ALA A 7 -67.83 24.41 -27.14
N ASN A 8 -67.98 23.09 -27.27
CA ASN A 8 -66.94 22.13 -26.89
C ASN A 8 -65.67 22.25 -27.75
N SER A 9 -65.82 22.53 -29.05
CA SER A 9 -64.69 22.79 -29.96
C SER A 9 -63.91 24.03 -29.53
N LEU A 10 -64.61 25.14 -29.22
CA LEU A 10 -63.98 26.38 -28.74
C LEU A 10 -63.26 26.18 -27.39
N GLN A 11 -63.87 25.43 -26.47
CA GLN A 11 -63.31 25.18 -25.15
C GLN A 11 -62.08 24.25 -25.22
N ASN A 12 -62.10 23.24 -26.09
CA ASN A 12 -60.93 22.40 -26.37
C ASN A 12 -59.80 23.19 -27.05
N LEU A 13 -60.13 24.11 -27.95
CA LEU A 13 -59.16 24.99 -28.61
C LEU A 13 -58.50 25.94 -27.58
N GLN A 14 -59.29 26.52 -26.67
CA GLN A 14 -58.81 27.38 -25.61
C GLN A 14 -57.92 26.63 -24.60
N THR A 15 -58.30 25.40 -24.25
CA THR A 15 -57.51 24.54 -23.35
C THR A 15 -56.19 24.12 -24.02
N GLY A 16 -56.22 23.73 -25.29
CA GLY A 16 -55.02 23.42 -26.07
C GLY A 16 -54.08 24.62 -26.23
N PHE A 17 -54.63 25.81 -26.46
CA PHE A 17 -53.85 27.05 -26.54
C PHE A 17 -53.19 27.39 -25.19
N CYS A 18 -53.90 27.24 -24.07
CA CYS A 18 -53.32 27.42 -22.74
C CYS A 18 -52.18 26.43 -22.48
N PHE A 19 -52.35 25.13 -22.80
CA PHE A 19 -51.27 24.14 -22.62
C PHE A 19 -50.04 24.46 -23.47
N LEU A 20 -50.22 24.88 -24.72
CA LEU A 20 -49.13 25.29 -25.59
C LEU A 20 -48.43 26.55 -25.08
N PHE A 21 -49.20 27.55 -24.63
CA PHE A 21 -48.67 28.81 -24.10
C PHE A 21 -47.88 28.61 -22.80
N PHE A 22 -48.42 27.89 -21.83
CA PHE A 22 -47.72 27.59 -20.57
C PHE A 22 -46.54 26.64 -20.79
N GLY A 23 -46.67 25.64 -21.67
CA GLY A 23 -45.58 24.75 -22.05
C GLY A 23 -44.42 25.49 -22.71
N PHE A 24 -44.72 26.39 -23.66
CA PHE A 24 -43.73 27.25 -24.28
C PHE A 24 -43.08 28.21 -23.27
N THR A 25 -43.86 28.81 -22.37
CA THR A 25 -43.33 29.74 -21.36
C THR A 25 -42.42 29.03 -20.36
N ILE A 26 -42.75 27.81 -19.92
CA ILE A 26 -41.89 26.99 -19.08
C ILE A 26 -40.61 26.62 -19.84
N LEU A 27 -40.73 26.14 -21.09
CA LEU A 27 -39.57 25.77 -21.90
C LEU A 27 -38.65 26.97 -22.15
N PHE A 28 -39.22 28.13 -22.47
CA PHE A 28 -38.48 29.37 -22.68
C PHE A 28 -37.84 29.89 -21.39
N SER A 29 -38.51 29.76 -20.25
CA SER A 29 -37.96 30.12 -18.93
C SER A 29 -36.81 29.19 -18.55
N VAL A 30 -36.97 27.88 -18.75
CA VAL A 30 -35.89 26.90 -18.57
C VAL A 30 -34.73 27.20 -19.50
N LEU A 31 -34.98 27.45 -20.78
CA LEU A 31 -33.95 27.79 -21.77
C LEU A 31 -33.26 29.11 -21.41
N SER A 32 -33.99 30.13 -20.97
CA SER A 32 -33.42 31.42 -20.54
C SER A 32 -32.57 31.27 -19.28
N VAL A 33 -33.00 30.47 -18.31
CA VAL A 33 -32.20 30.13 -17.13
C VAL A 33 -30.95 29.34 -17.53
N LEU A 34 -31.08 28.39 -18.46
CA LEU A 34 -29.95 27.60 -18.98
C LEU A 34 -28.96 28.49 -19.73
N VAL A 35 -29.43 29.39 -20.59
CA VAL A 35 -28.62 30.40 -21.30
C VAL A 35 -28.01 31.40 -20.31
N PHE A 36 -28.72 31.80 -19.25
CA PHE A 36 -28.18 32.66 -18.19
C PHE A 36 -27.04 31.95 -17.43
N PHE A 37 -27.19 30.68 -17.07
CA PHE A 37 -26.12 29.86 -16.49
C PHE A 37 -24.96 29.58 -17.46
N LEU A 38 -25.22 29.51 -18.77
CA LEU A 38 -24.18 29.40 -19.81
C LEU A 38 -23.46 30.74 -20.07
N ARG A 39 -24.13 31.89 -19.86
CA ARG A 39 -23.59 33.26 -20.07
C ARG A 39 -22.87 33.83 -18.86
N LEU A 40 -23.29 33.47 -17.64
CA LEU A 40 -22.42 33.49 -16.48
C LEU A 40 -21.22 32.65 -16.90
N LYS A 41 -20.04 33.22 -17.24
CA LYS A 41 -18.82 32.42 -17.42
C LYS A 41 -18.35 32.01 -16.02
N PRO A 42 -18.83 30.90 -15.43
CA PRO A 42 -18.52 30.53 -14.05
C PRO A 42 -17.10 29.95 -13.95
N TRP A 43 -16.48 29.65 -15.09
CA TRP A 43 -15.22 28.93 -15.20
C TRP A 43 -14.21 29.83 -15.91
N CYS A 44 -12.98 29.87 -15.39
CA CYS A 44 -11.87 30.54 -16.05
C CYS A 44 -11.57 29.86 -17.41
N ASN A 45 -11.35 30.65 -18.45
CA ASN A 45 -11.03 30.16 -19.80
C ASN A 45 -9.52 30.01 -20.06
N CYS A 46 -8.66 30.12 -19.04
CA CYS A 46 -7.23 29.92 -19.24
C CYS A 46 -6.94 28.46 -19.60
N GLU A 47 -5.83 28.24 -20.30
CA GLU A 47 -5.41 26.93 -20.80
C GLU A 47 -5.34 25.88 -19.68
N LEU A 48 -4.83 26.23 -18.50
CA LEU A 48 -4.76 25.33 -17.35
C LEU A 48 -6.14 24.85 -16.89
N CYS A 49 -7.10 25.78 -16.77
CA CYS A 49 -8.46 25.44 -16.35
C CYS A 49 -9.19 24.62 -17.43
N ARG A 50 -8.98 24.94 -18.71
CA ARG A 50 -9.51 24.14 -19.82
C ARG A 50 -8.92 22.73 -19.82
N SER A 51 -7.62 22.60 -19.63
CA SER A 51 -6.94 21.30 -19.58
C SER A 51 -7.43 20.43 -18.43
N PHE A 52 -7.62 21.03 -17.25
CA PHE A 52 -8.22 20.35 -16.10
C PHE A 52 -9.65 19.88 -16.39
N LEU A 53 -10.53 20.78 -16.85
CA LEU A 53 -11.95 20.49 -17.09
C LEU A 53 -12.19 19.44 -18.19
N THR A 54 -11.40 19.52 -19.27
CA THR A 54 -11.51 18.58 -20.40
C THR A 54 -10.70 17.31 -20.20
N SER A 55 -9.94 17.21 -19.10
CA SER A 55 -8.96 16.15 -18.85
C SER A 55 -7.92 15.99 -19.97
N SER A 56 -7.65 17.03 -20.78
CA SER A 56 -6.73 16.95 -21.90
C SER A 56 -5.27 16.74 -21.47
N TRP A 57 -4.92 17.05 -20.22
CA TRP A 57 -3.62 16.71 -19.63
C TRP A 57 -3.30 15.20 -19.70
N SER A 58 -4.32 14.35 -19.73
CA SER A 58 -4.15 12.89 -19.77
C SER A 58 -3.59 12.36 -21.10
N LEU A 59 -3.51 13.22 -22.13
CA LEU A 59 -2.87 12.93 -23.40
C LEU A 59 -1.34 12.86 -23.27
N GLU A 60 -0.76 13.67 -22.38
CA GLU A 60 0.68 13.78 -22.17
C GLU A 60 1.16 13.13 -20.87
N PHE A 61 0.30 13.13 -19.84
CA PHE A 61 0.67 12.70 -18.50
C PHE A 61 -0.11 11.46 -18.05
N ASN A 62 0.60 10.51 -17.44
CA ASN A 62 -0.01 9.28 -16.91
C ASN A 62 -0.89 9.55 -15.68
N ASN A 63 -0.50 10.52 -14.83
CA ASN A 63 -1.21 10.89 -13.62
C ASN A 63 -1.44 12.41 -13.56
N LEU A 64 -2.52 12.81 -12.87
CA LEU A 64 -2.80 14.23 -12.59
C LEU A 64 -1.66 14.90 -11.82
N CYS A 65 -1.04 14.17 -10.90
CA CYS A 65 0.12 14.64 -10.12
C CYS A 65 1.38 14.86 -10.98
N ASP A 66 1.55 14.11 -12.08
CA ASP A 66 2.64 14.35 -13.04
C ASP A 66 2.41 15.69 -13.76
N TRP A 67 1.17 15.97 -14.16
CA TRP A 67 0.80 17.25 -14.76
C TRP A 67 1.01 18.42 -13.78
N TYR A 68 0.59 18.29 -12.52
CA TYR A 68 0.86 19.33 -11.52
C TYR A 68 2.36 19.53 -11.27
N ALA A 69 3.15 18.46 -11.19
CA ALA A 69 4.60 18.56 -11.04
C ALA A 69 5.22 19.33 -12.23
N HIS A 70 4.79 19.04 -13.45
CA HIS A 70 5.23 19.75 -14.65
C HIS A 70 4.88 21.26 -14.60
N LEU A 71 3.65 21.61 -14.20
CA LEU A 71 3.23 23.01 -14.08
C LEU A 71 4.02 23.76 -13.01
N LEU A 72 4.27 23.12 -11.86
CA LEU A 72 5.03 23.71 -10.75
C LEU A 72 6.50 23.89 -11.11
N GLN A 73 7.10 22.96 -11.87
CA GLN A 73 8.47 23.10 -12.39
C GLN A 73 8.60 24.28 -13.36
N LYS A 74 7.58 24.56 -14.17
CA LYS A 74 7.56 25.72 -15.08
C LYS A 74 7.29 27.05 -14.37
N SER A 75 6.81 27.03 -13.13
CA SER A 75 6.55 28.25 -12.36
C SER A 75 7.85 28.78 -11.73
N PRO A 76 8.20 30.06 -11.93
CA PRO A 76 9.40 30.66 -11.33
C PRO A 76 9.43 30.59 -9.80
N THR A 77 8.26 30.67 -9.15
CA THR A 77 8.14 30.62 -7.69
C THR A 77 7.86 29.21 -7.15
N GLY A 78 7.63 28.25 -8.05
CA GLY A 78 7.09 26.94 -7.68
C GLY A 78 5.64 27.00 -7.18
N THR A 79 4.88 28.02 -7.57
CA THR A 79 3.47 28.20 -7.18
C THR A 79 2.60 28.53 -8.40
N ILE A 80 1.41 27.96 -8.48
CA ILE A 80 0.45 28.13 -9.59
C ILE A 80 -0.97 28.32 -9.07
N HIS A 81 -1.85 28.87 -9.92
CA HIS A 81 -3.28 29.03 -9.62
C HIS A 81 -4.14 28.19 -10.58
N ILE A 82 -4.95 27.32 -10.02
CA ILE A 82 -6.00 26.60 -10.75
C ILE A 82 -7.34 27.28 -10.44
N HIS A 83 -7.65 28.34 -11.21
CA HIS A 83 -8.79 29.24 -10.95
C HIS A 83 -10.12 28.50 -10.85
N VAL A 84 -10.32 27.49 -11.70
CA VAL A 84 -11.55 26.69 -11.71
C VAL A 84 -11.79 25.91 -10.42
N LEU A 85 -10.73 25.62 -9.67
CA LEU A 85 -10.80 24.98 -8.36
C LEU A 85 -10.71 25.98 -7.20
N GLY A 86 -10.51 27.28 -7.48
CA GLY A 86 -10.17 28.27 -6.46
C GLY A 86 -8.96 27.84 -5.61
N ASN A 87 -7.95 27.24 -6.24
CA ASN A 87 -6.83 26.59 -5.55
C ASN A 87 -5.48 27.20 -5.94
N VAL A 88 -4.70 27.59 -4.93
CA VAL A 88 -3.28 27.93 -5.05
C VAL A 88 -2.49 26.67 -4.74
N ILE A 89 -1.67 26.20 -5.69
CA ILE A 89 -0.86 25.00 -5.52
C ILE A 89 0.60 25.40 -5.47
N THR A 90 1.35 24.94 -4.46
CA THR A 90 2.75 25.27 -4.29
C THR A 90 3.62 24.03 -4.05
N ALA A 91 4.85 24.09 -4.53
CA ALA A 91 5.93 23.19 -4.18
C ALA A 91 7.11 23.94 -3.51
N ASN A 92 6.93 25.22 -3.16
CA ASN A 92 7.95 26.03 -2.51
C ASN A 92 8.05 25.68 -1.00
N PRO A 93 9.20 25.18 -0.50
CA PRO A 93 9.36 24.80 0.91
C PRO A 93 9.08 25.93 1.91
N LYS A 94 9.37 27.19 1.54
CA LYS A 94 9.10 28.35 2.41
C LYS A 94 7.60 28.56 2.60
N ASN A 95 6.81 28.38 1.54
CA ASN A 95 5.35 28.44 1.64
C ASN A 95 4.83 27.31 2.51
N VAL A 96 5.39 26.10 2.40
CA VAL A 96 5.01 24.96 3.25
C VAL A 96 5.29 25.23 4.73
N GLU A 97 6.47 25.76 5.07
CA GLU A 97 6.79 26.18 6.44
C GLU A 97 5.84 27.28 6.92
N TYR A 98 5.55 28.25 6.06
CA TYR A 98 4.65 29.33 6.40
C TYR A 98 3.25 28.82 6.76
N ILE A 99 2.70 27.94 5.92
CA ILE A 99 1.37 27.34 6.11
C ILE A 99 1.32 26.44 7.36
N LEU A 100 2.32 25.57 7.55
CA LEU A 100 2.27 24.53 8.59
C LEU A 100 2.82 24.95 9.95
N LYS A 101 3.54 26.07 10.02
CA LYS A 101 4.21 26.54 11.25
C LYS A 101 4.00 28.04 11.49
N THR A 102 4.37 28.90 10.54
CA THR A 102 4.43 30.36 10.79
C THR A 102 3.06 31.01 10.94
N LYS A 103 2.10 30.66 10.08
CA LYS A 103 0.71 31.16 10.07
C LYS A 103 -0.29 30.01 10.21
N PHE A 104 0.04 29.05 11.07
CA PHE A 104 -0.73 27.82 11.24
C PHE A 104 -2.25 28.05 11.41
N ASP A 105 -2.64 29.00 12.27
CA ASP A 105 -4.06 29.27 12.56
C ASP A 105 -4.81 29.90 11.39
N ASN A 106 -4.11 30.56 10.45
CA ASN A 106 -4.72 31.12 9.23
C ASN A 106 -5.01 30.05 8.17
N PHE A 107 -4.37 28.87 8.27
CA PHE A 107 -4.50 27.79 7.29
C PHE A 107 -5.03 26.49 7.92
N PRO A 108 -6.27 26.47 8.45
CA PRO A 108 -6.95 25.24 8.87
C PRO A 108 -7.34 24.36 7.67
N LYS A 109 -7.83 23.15 7.94
CA LYS A 109 -8.42 22.30 6.89
C LYS A 109 -9.75 22.88 6.38
N GLY A 110 -10.51 23.55 7.24
CA GLY A 110 -11.68 24.33 6.87
C GLY A 110 -12.92 23.51 6.53
N LYS A 111 -14.09 24.17 6.62
CA LYS A 111 -15.41 23.56 6.39
C LYS A 111 -15.56 22.83 5.04
N PRO A 112 -15.00 23.32 3.90
CA PRO A 112 -15.12 22.61 2.63
C PRO A 112 -14.43 21.24 2.65
N PHE A 113 -13.26 21.13 3.28
CA PHE A 113 -12.59 19.84 3.48
C PHE A 113 -13.44 18.94 4.38
N SER A 114 -13.93 19.48 5.51
CA SER A 114 -14.76 18.73 6.45
C SER A 114 -16.05 18.19 5.83
N ALA A 115 -16.63 18.89 4.86
CA ALA A 115 -17.83 18.46 4.17
C ALA A 115 -17.59 17.29 3.20
N ILE A 116 -16.39 17.18 2.61
CA ILE A 116 -16.04 16.12 1.66
C ILE A 116 -15.93 14.77 2.38
N LEU A 117 -15.19 14.75 3.50
CA LEU A 117 -14.89 13.55 4.27
C LEU A 117 -15.80 13.35 5.49
N GLY A 118 -16.71 14.29 5.76
CA GLY A 118 -17.49 14.31 7.01
C GLY A 118 -18.35 13.09 7.26
N ASP A 119 -18.90 12.46 6.23
CA ASP A 119 -19.69 11.23 6.41
C ASP A 119 -18.80 10.04 6.79
N LEU A 120 -17.55 10.01 6.32
CA LEU A 120 -16.59 8.97 6.64
C LEU A 120 -15.88 9.23 7.97
N LEU A 121 -15.28 10.41 8.14
CA LEU A 121 -14.38 10.72 9.26
C LEU A 121 -15.07 11.41 10.43
N GLY A 122 -16.32 11.85 10.28
CA GLY A 122 -17.06 12.54 11.34
C GLY A 122 -16.27 13.70 11.95
N ARG A 123 -16.10 13.65 13.27
CA ARG A 123 -15.29 14.59 14.08
C ARG A 123 -13.88 14.05 14.38
N GLY A 124 -13.37 13.11 13.60
CA GLY A 124 -12.04 12.54 13.77
C GLY A 124 -10.92 13.54 13.51
N ILE A 125 -9.70 13.22 13.95
CA ILE A 125 -8.55 14.14 14.01
C ILE A 125 -8.18 14.75 12.66
N PHE A 126 -8.52 14.07 11.56
CA PHE A 126 -8.28 14.57 10.20
C PHE A 126 -9.37 15.51 9.69
N ASN A 127 -10.51 15.63 10.35
CA ASN A 127 -11.68 16.34 9.85
C ASN A 127 -12.09 17.54 10.73
N VAL A 128 -11.37 17.77 11.83
CA VAL A 128 -11.58 18.88 12.77
C VAL A 128 -10.39 19.85 12.80
N ASP A 129 -10.66 21.08 13.24
CA ASP A 129 -9.68 22.16 13.42
C ASP A 129 -9.82 22.79 14.82
N GLY A 130 -8.99 23.77 15.14
CA GLY A 130 -9.07 24.54 16.39
C GLY A 130 -8.86 23.68 17.65
N ASP A 131 -9.61 24.00 18.70
CA ASP A 131 -9.43 23.37 20.01
C ASP A 131 -9.79 21.88 20.02
N SER A 132 -10.80 21.47 19.25
CA SER A 132 -11.12 20.05 19.08
C SER A 132 -9.93 19.30 18.50
N TRP A 133 -9.28 19.82 17.45
CA TRP A 133 -8.08 19.21 16.88
C TRP A 133 -6.92 19.19 17.89
N LYS A 134 -6.67 20.30 18.59
CA LYS A 134 -5.61 20.38 19.61
C LYS A 134 -5.81 19.31 20.71
N PHE A 135 -7.04 19.12 21.16
CA PHE A 135 -7.39 18.10 22.15
C PHE A 135 -7.06 16.69 21.65
N GLN A 136 -7.56 16.28 20.47
CA GLN A 136 -7.30 14.92 19.97
C GLN A 136 -5.81 14.72 19.65
N ARG A 137 -5.14 15.74 19.09
CA ARG A 137 -3.71 15.70 18.77
C ARG A 137 -2.87 15.51 20.02
N LYS A 138 -3.20 16.23 21.11
CA LYS A 138 -2.52 16.09 22.40
C LYS A 138 -2.72 14.69 22.96
N MET A 139 -3.95 14.21 23.03
CA MET A 139 -4.25 12.88 23.56
C MET A 139 -3.54 11.79 22.75
N ALA A 140 -3.72 11.76 21.43
CA ALA A 140 -3.06 10.78 20.57
C ALA A 140 -1.52 10.85 20.62
N SER A 141 -0.92 12.04 20.86
CA SER A 141 0.53 12.17 21.02
C SER A 141 1.07 11.57 22.30
N LEU A 142 0.32 11.67 23.40
CA LEU A 142 0.70 11.07 24.68
C LEU A 142 0.66 9.55 24.59
N GLU A 143 -0.35 9.01 23.90
CA GLU A 143 -0.45 7.57 23.69
C GLU A 143 0.65 7.06 22.75
N LEU A 144 0.74 7.59 21.53
CA LEU A 144 1.65 7.06 20.50
C LEU A 144 3.13 7.36 20.75
N GLY A 145 3.44 8.31 21.64
CA GLY A 145 4.82 8.70 21.96
C GLY A 145 5.56 7.75 22.91
N SER A 146 4.86 6.85 23.61
CA SER A 146 5.49 5.99 24.62
C SER A 146 6.32 4.85 24.02
N PHE A 147 7.45 4.50 24.66
CA PHE A 147 8.29 3.37 24.23
C PHE A 147 7.52 2.04 24.27
N SER A 148 6.72 1.82 25.32
CA SER A 148 5.89 0.61 25.47
C SER A 148 4.97 0.39 24.27
N ILE A 149 4.28 1.44 23.81
CA ILE A 149 3.37 1.36 22.65
C ILE A 149 4.13 1.08 21.35
N ARG A 150 5.30 1.70 21.15
CA ARG A 150 6.12 1.42 19.96
C ARG A 150 6.66 -0.02 19.96
N ASN A 151 7.05 -0.54 21.12
CA ASN A 151 7.47 -1.94 21.26
C ASN A 151 6.29 -2.92 21.06
N TYR A 152 5.11 -2.60 21.59
CA TYR A 152 3.89 -3.39 21.34
C TYR A 152 3.54 -3.42 19.84
N ALA A 153 3.54 -2.27 19.17
CA ALA A 153 3.33 -2.19 17.73
C ALA A 153 4.33 -3.05 16.95
N PHE A 154 5.61 -2.98 17.32
CA PHE A 154 6.66 -3.81 16.75
C PHE A 154 6.38 -5.31 16.94
N GLN A 155 6.00 -5.74 18.15
CA GLN A 155 5.64 -7.13 18.43
C GLN A 155 4.42 -7.60 17.62
N THR A 156 3.40 -6.76 17.48
CA THR A 156 2.24 -7.03 16.62
C THR A 156 2.67 -7.27 15.17
N VAL A 157 3.50 -6.37 14.62
CA VAL A 157 4.04 -6.49 13.26
C VAL A 157 4.88 -7.76 13.11
N ALA A 158 5.83 -8.01 14.03
CA ALA A 158 6.70 -9.18 13.98
C ALA A 158 5.91 -10.49 14.05
N ASN A 159 4.89 -10.55 14.90
CA ASN A 159 4.00 -11.71 14.97
C ASN A 159 3.25 -11.90 13.66
N GLU A 160 2.65 -10.84 13.10
CA GLU A 160 1.92 -10.91 11.83
C GLU A 160 2.81 -11.38 10.66
N ILE A 161 4.06 -10.91 10.64
CA ILE A 161 5.05 -11.36 9.65
C ILE A 161 5.28 -12.87 9.79
N LYS A 162 5.61 -13.33 11.00
CA LYS A 162 5.99 -14.71 11.28
C LYS A 162 4.83 -15.69 11.04
N THR A 163 3.63 -15.35 11.47
CA THR A 163 2.51 -16.29 11.51
C THR A 163 1.63 -16.25 10.26
N ARG A 164 1.67 -15.16 9.47
CA ARG A 164 0.80 -15.02 8.28
C ARG A 164 1.53 -14.58 7.03
N LEU A 165 2.29 -13.48 7.06
CA LEU A 165 2.90 -12.95 5.83
C LEU A 165 3.90 -13.93 5.20
N ILE A 166 4.85 -14.43 5.99
CA ILE A 166 5.85 -15.39 5.51
C ILE A 166 5.18 -16.70 5.07
N PRO A 167 4.32 -17.36 5.87
CA PRO A 167 3.60 -18.55 5.42
C PRO A 167 2.80 -18.35 4.13
N LEU A 168 2.09 -17.21 3.99
CA LEU A 168 1.33 -16.88 2.78
C LEU A 168 2.24 -16.77 1.56
N LEU A 169 3.36 -16.06 1.67
CA LEU A 169 4.26 -15.90 0.55
C LEU A 169 5.02 -17.19 0.23
N SER A 170 5.36 -17.98 1.24
CA SER A 170 5.97 -19.30 1.06
C SER A 170 5.04 -20.31 0.39
N SER A 171 3.72 -20.26 0.66
CA SER A 171 2.76 -21.18 0.06
C SER A 171 2.56 -20.96 -1.45
N VAL A 172 2.81 -19.74 -1.93
CA VAL A 172 2.79 -19.41 -3.36
C VAL A 172 4.19 -19.46 -4.00
N ALA A 173 5.24 -19.63 -3.19
CA ALA A 173 6.63 -19.60 -3.63
C ALA A 173 7.12 -20.97 -4.12
N GLY A 174 6.68 -21.40 -5.31
CA GLY A 174 7.13 -22.67 -5.88
C GLY A 174 6.34 -23.20 -7.05
N ASP A 175 5.17 -22.65 -7.35
CA ASP A 175 4.38 -23.03 -8.51
C ASP A 175 4.92 -22.37 -9.77
N GLU A 176 5.47 -23.18 -10.68
CA GLU A 176 5.86 -22.77 -12.04
C GLU A 176 4.65 -22.27 -12.87
N GLU A 177 3.44 -22.63 -12.45
CA GLU A 177 2.16 -22.17 -13.00
C GLU A 177 1.54 -21.02 -12.18
N GLY A 178 2.26 -19.90 -12.08
CA GLY A 178 1.61 -18.59 -12.21
C GLY A 178 0.57 -18.14 -11.18
N ASN A 179 0.72 -18.41 -9.88
CA ASN A 179 -0.08 -17.70 -8.88
C ASN A 179 0.46 -16.26 -8.72
N ILE A 180 -0.02 -15.37 -9.60
CA ILE A 180 0.25 -13.93 -9.55
C ILE A 180 -0.39 -13.37 -8.28
N LEU A 181 0.44 -13.01 -7.30
CA LEU A 181 -0.02 -12.34 -6.09
C LEU A 181 0.08 -10.82 -6.27
N ASP A 182 -0.98 -10.10 -5.93
CA ASP A 182 -0.95 -8.64 -5.84
C ASP A 182 -0.37 -8.21 -4.48
N LEU A 183 0.91 -7.83 -4.46
CA LEU A 183 1.55 -7.36 -3.23
C LEU A 183 0.88 -6.10 -2.66
N GLN A 184 0.23 -5.28 -3.48
CA GLN A 184 -0.53 -4.14 -2.96
C GLN A 184 -1.69 -4.60 -2.08
N ASP A 185 -2.43 -5.64 -2.50
CA ASP A 185 -3.52 -6.22 -1.73
C ASP A 185 -3.00 -6.87 -0.44
N VAL A 186 -1.89 -7.62 -0.55
CA VAL A 186 -1.20 -8.22 0.60
C VAL A 186 -0.82 -7.17 1.64
N PHE A 187 -0.18 -6.06 1.22
CA PHE A 187 0.21 -5.00 2.15
C PHE A 187 -1.00 -4.29 2.77
N ARG A 188 -2.11 -4.13 2.02
CA ARG A 188 -3.35 -3.56 2.57
C ARG A 188 -3.99 -4.46 3.62
N ARG A 189 -3.99 -5.77 3.40
CA ARG A 189 -4.49 -6.78 4.36
C ARG A 189 -3.61 -6.82 5.60
N PHE A 190 -2.29 -6.90 5.39
CA PHE A 190 -1.32 -6.87 6.48
C PHE A 190 -1.50 -5.62 7.35
N SER A 191 -1.49 -4.43 6.75
CA SER A 191 -1.62 -3.18 7.50
C SER A 191 -3.02 -2.97 8.11
N PHE A 192 -4.05 -3.66 7.59
CA PHE A 192 -5.37 -3.69 8.23
C PHE A 192 -5.37 -4.57 9.47
N ASP A 193 -4.76 -5.75 9.41
CA ASP A 193 -4.64 -6.65 10.56
C ASP A 193 -3.80 -6.00 11.67
N THR A 194 -2.65 -5.39 11.33
CA THR A 194 -1.80 -4.73 12.32
C THR A 194 -2.47 -3.53 12.97
N ILE A 195 -3.11 -2.64 12.19
CA ILE A 195 -3.76 -1.45 12.78
C ILE A 195 -4.99 -1.83 13.61
N CYS A 196 -5.73 -2.87 13.24
CA CYS A 196 -6.86 -3.36 14.04
C CYS A 196 -6.39 -3.95 15.38
N LYS A 197 -5.32 -4.74 15.38
CA LYS A 197 -4.72 -5.30 16.60
C LYS A 197 -4.21 -4.18 17.50
N PHE A 198 -3.41 -3.29 16.92
CA PHE A 198 -2.78 -2.21 17.65
C PHE A 198 -3.78 -1.17 18.19
N SER A 199 -4.77 -0.80 17.38
CA SER A 199 -5.68 0.29 17.72
C SER A 199 -6.90 -0.19 18.51
N PHE A 200 -7.37 -1.42 18.28
CA PHE A 200 -8.63 -1.91 18.82
C PHE A 200 -8.51 -3.25 19.55
N GLY A 201 -7.33 -3.88 19.59
CA GLY A 201 -7.16 -5.21 20.18
C GLY A 201 -7.92 -6.30 19.42
N LEU A 202 -8.21 -6.09 18.13
CA LEU A 202 -8.98 -7.01 17.31
C LEU A 202 -8.12 -7.61 16.21
N ASP A 203 -8.28 -8.90 15.97
CA ASP A 203 -7.63 -9.62 14.88
C ASP A 203 -8.63 -9.99 13.80
N PRO A 204 -8.71 -9.24 12.69
CA PRO A 204 -9.63 -9.54 11.60
C PRO A 204 -9.12 -10.65 10.66
N ALA A 205 -7.85 -11.05 10.79
CA ALA A 205 -7.22 -12.11 9.99
C ALA A 205 -7.41 -11.98 8.46
N CYS A 206 -7.41 -10.75 7.93
CA CYS A 206 -7.62 -10.49 6.50
C CYS A 206 -6.48 -11.00 5.62
N LEU A 207 -5.29 -11.22 6.18
CA LEU A 207 -4.15 -11.76 5.44
C LEU A 207 -4.27 -13.27 5.16
N ASP A 208 -5.12 -13.99 5.89
CA ASP A 208 -5.45 -15.38 5.57
C ASP A 208 -6.37 -15.41 4.33
N LEU A 209 -5.81 -15.77 3.18
CA LEU A 209 -6.56 -15.80 1.91
C LEU A 209 -7.66 -16.87 1.87
N SER A 210 -7.66 -17.84 2.80
CA SER A 210 -8.75 -18.80 2.93
C SER A 210 -10.02 -18.17 3.52
N LEU A 211 -9.88 -17.02 4.19
CA LEU A 211 -10.99 -16.27 4.78
C LEU A 211 -11.48 -15.16 3.83
N PRO A 212 -12.79 -14.85 3.83
CA PRO A 212 -13.32 -13.76 3.05
C PRO A 212 -12.70 -12.43 3.51
N VAL A 213 -12.48 -11.51 2.57
CA VAL A 213 -12.08 -10.13 2.90
C VAL A 213 -13.10 -9.55 3.86
N SER A 214 -12.62 -8.97 4.97
CA SER A 214 -13.49 -8.33 5.95
C SER A 214 -14.49 -7.38 5.29
N GLU A 215 -15.78 -7.54 5.60
CA GLU A 215 -16.84 -6.65 5.14
C GLU A 215 -16.55 -5.20 5.52
N PHE A 216 -15.92 -5.00 6.68
CA PHE A 216 -15.43 -3.70 7.13
C PHE A 216 -14.44 -3.10 6.14
N ALA A 217 -13.41 -3.85 5.73
CA ALA A 217 -12.38 -3.38 4.82
C ALA A 217 -12.96 -3.00 3.45
N ASN A 218 -13.89 -3.81 2.92
CA ASN A 218 -14.58 -3.53 1.66
C ASN A 218 -15.45 -2.26 1.73
N ALA A 219 -16.22 -2.09 2.81
CA ALA A 219 -17.01 -0.88 3.00
C ALA A 219 -16.13 0.35 3.19
N PHE A 220 -15.04 0.22 3.94
CA PHE A 220 -14.07 1.28 4.14
C PHE A 220 -13.41 1.73 2.82
N ASP A 221 -12.99 0.79 1.97
CA ASP A 221 -12.39 1.10 0.67
C ASP A 221 -13.38 1.83 -0.25
N LEU A 222 -14.63 1.36 -0.27
CA LEU A 222 -15.69 2.00 -1.04
C LEU A 222 -15.97 3.42 -0.51
N ALA A 223 -16.05 3.59 0.81
CA ALA A 223 -16.34 4.88 1.42
C ALA A 223 -15.20 5.89 1.20
N SER A 224 -13.95 5.45 1.36
CA SER A 224 -12.75 6.27 1.11
C SER A 224 -12.66 6.72 -0.34
N LYS A 225 -12.87 5.80 -1.29
CA LYS A 225 -12.89 6.10 -2.72
C LYS A 225 -13.97 7.13 -3.07
N LEU A 226 -15.23 6.85 -2.70
CA LEU A 226 -16.36 7.72 -3.06
C LEU A 226 -16.25 9.10 -2.38
N SER A 227 -15.71 9.16 -1.17
CA SER A 227 -15.46 10.44 -0.50
C SER A 227 -14.36 11.24 -1.21
N ALA A 228 -13.27 10.59 -1.65
CA ALA A 228 -12.22 11.23 -2.45
C ALA A 228 -12.74 11.74 -3.80
N GLU A 229 -13.64 11.00 -4.46
CA GLU A 229 -14.25 11.41 -5.72
C GLU A 229 -15.03 12.73 -5.62
N ARG A 230 -15.57 13.08 -4.44
CA ARG A 230 -16.20 14.41 -4.23
C ARG A 230 -15.21 15.56 -4.42
N ALA A 231 -13.94 15.38 -4.05
CA ALA A 231 -12.90 16.41 -4.11
C ALA A 231 -12.46 16.77 -5.54
N ILE A 232 -12.72 15.88 -6.50
CA ILE A 232 -12.42 16.08 -7.93
C ILE A 232 -13.64 16.53 -8.74
N THR A 233 -14.83 16.59 -8.13
CA THR A 233 -16.02 17.11 -8.82
C THR A 233 -15.90 18.61 -9.04
N ALA A 234 -16.26 19.04 -10.26
CA ALA A 234 -16.15 20.43 -10.69
C ALA A 234 -17.05 21.40 -9.89
N SER A 235 -18.15 20.90 -9.33
CA SER A 235 -19.04 21.67 -8.45
C SER A 235 -19.57 20.82 -7.30
N PRO A 236 -19.52 21.31 -6.05
CA PRO A 236 -20.09 20.62 -4.90
C PRO A 236 -21.60 20.35 -5.01
N LEU A 237 -22.32 21.13 -5.83
CA LEU A 237 -23.76 20.95 -6.04
C LEU A 237 -24.09 19.58 -6.64
N VAL A 238 -23.19 19.02 -7.46
CA VAL A 238 -23.41 17.74 -8.15
C VAL A 238 -23.54 16.60 -7.14
N TRP A 239 -22.57 16.45 -6.23
CA TRP A 239 -22.62 15.38 -5.24
C TRP A 239 -23.65 15.67 -4.15
N LYS A 240 -23.88 16.94 -3.79
CA LYS A 240 -24.95 17.31 -2.84
C LYS A 240 -26.34 16.95 -3.37
N LEU A 241 -26.60 17.16 -4.66
CA LEU A 241 -27.86 16.75 -5.28
C LEU A 241 -28.00 15.23 -5.34
N LYS A 242 -26.93 14.51 -5.72
CA LYS A 242 -26.92 13.04 -5.67
C LYS A 242 -27.18 12.50 -4.26
N ARG A 243 -26.64 13.17 -3.23
CA ARG A 243 -26.86 12.86 -1.81
C ARG A 243 -28.31 13.11 -1.41
N PHE A 244 -28.87 14.25 -1.80
CA PHE A 244 -30.26 14.60 -1.51
C PHE A 244 -31.25 13.60 -2.14
N LEU A 245 -31.01 13.22 -3.40
CA LEU A 245 -31.83 12.24 -4.10
C LEU A 245 -31.50 10.78 -3.72
N SER A 246 -30.44 10.55 -2.94
CA SER A 246 -29.94 9.22 -2.57
C SER A 246 -29.73 8.30 -3.78
N ILE A 247 -29.01 8.79 -4.79
CA ILE A 247 -28.74 8.06 -6.06
C ILE A 247 -27.25 7.86 -6.33
N GLY A 248 -26.94 6.87 -7.17
CA GLY A 248 -25.60 6.66 -7.72
C GLY A 248 -24.53 6.42 -6.65
N SER A 249 -23.42 7.16 -6.76
CA SER A 249 -22.27 7.10 -5.84
C SER A 249 -22.67 7.40 -4.39
N GLU A 250 -23.55 8.37 -4.18
CA GLU A 250 -23.93 8.81 -2.84
C GLU A 250 -24.80 7.78 -2.09
N LYS A 251 -25.65 7.04 -2.80
CA LYS A 251 -26.39 5.89 -2.23
C LYS A 251 -25.45 4.78 -1.77
N LYS A 252 -24.43 4.48 -2.59
CA LYS A 252 -23.41 3.46 -2.27
C LYS A 252 -22.58 3.89 -1.06
N LEU A 253 -22.19 5.17 -1.01
CA LEU A 253 -21.48 5.74 0.12
C LEU A 253 -22.30 5.66 1.41
N GLN A 254 -23.58 6.05 1.41
CA GLN A 254 -24.46 5.92 2.58
C GLN A 254 -24.53 4.48 3.11
N LYS A 255 -24.64 3.48 2.22
CA LYS A 255 -24.64 2.06 2.62
C LYS A 255 -23.31 1.64 3.24
N ALA A 256 -22.19 2.05 2.64
CA ALA A 256 -20.87 1.75 3.15
C ALA A 256 -20.62 2.38 4.54
N ILE A 257 -21.01 3.65 4.71
CA ILE A 257 -20.93 4.34 6.01
C ILE A 257 -21.78 3.62 7.06
N LYS A 258 -23.01 3.23 6.73
CA LYS A 258 -23.87 2.49 7.67
C LYS A 258 -23.22 1.18 8.14
N LEU A 259 -22.57 0.44 7.24
CA LEU A 259 -21.87 -0.79 7.62
C LEU A 259 -20.67 -0.51 8.53
N ILE A 260 -19.88 0.52 8.21
CA ILE A 260 -18.76 0.97 9.06
C ILE A 260 -19.25 1.37 10.45
N ASP A 261 -20.36 2.10 10.52
CA ASP A 261 -20.96 2.56 11.78
C ASP A 261 -21.38 1.37 12.64
N THR A 262 -22.14 0.43 12.07
CA THR A 262 -22.58 -0.78 12.78
C THR A 262 -21.41 -1.58 13.32
N LEU A 263 -20.39 -1.84 12.50
CA LEU A 263 -19.24 -2.63 12.91
C LEU A 263 -18.40 -1.89 13.96
N ALA A 264 -18.21 -0.58 13.84
CA ALA A 264 -17.50 0.20 14.86
C ALA A 264 -18.25 0.23 16.19
N GLU A 265 -19.58 0.37 16.16
CA GLU A 265 -20.45 0.29 17.34
C GLU A 265 -20.36 -1.08 18.03
N GLU A 266 -20.32 -2.17 17.26
CA GLU A 266 -20.13 -3.53 17.81
C GLU A 266 -18.80 -3.67 18.54
N VAL A 267 -17.71 -3.14 17.97
CA VAL A 267 -16.38 -3.14 18.60
C VAL A 267 -16.40 -2.36 19.93
N ILE A 268 -16.99 -1.16 19.92
CA ILE A 268 -17.08 -0.32 21.12
C ILE A 268 -17.91 -1.02 22.20
N LYS A 269 -19.09 -1.54 21.83
CA LYS A 269 -20.00 -2.23 22.74
C LYS A 269 -19.34 -3.47 23.36
N HIS A 270 -18.69 -4.29 22.56
CA HIS A 270 -17.99 -5.49 23.03
C HIS A 270 -16.90 -5.16 24.03
N LYS A 271 -16.12 -4.09 23.78
CA LYS A 271 -15.11 -3.60 24.72
C LYS A 271 -15.69 -3.09 26.02
N ARG A 272 -16.77 -2.30 25.96
CA ARG A 272 -17.47 -1.82 27.16
C ARG A 272 -17.99 -3.00 28.01
N GLN A 273 -18.48 -4.06 27.37
CA GLN A 273 -19.02 -5.23 28.05
C GLN A 273 -17.96 -6.13 28.71
N LYS A 274 -16.83 -6.37 28.03
CA LYS A 274 -15.75 -7.20 28.57
C LYS A 274 -14.92 -6.51 29.66
N GLY A 275 -15.08 -5.19 29.80
CA GLY A 275 -14.11 -4.36 30.50
C GLY A 275 -12.89 -4.12 29.62
N PHE A 276 -12.26 -2.97 29.80
CA PHE A 276 -11.06 -2.58 29.07
C PHE A 276 -10.02 -2.06 30.05
N SER A 277 -8.75 -2.38 29.79
CA SER A 277 -7.64 -1.76 30.51
C SER A 277 -7.05 -0.64 29.65
N THR A 278 -6.76 0.51 30.26
CA THR A 278 -6.12 1.65 29.60
C THR A 278 -4.66 1.36 29.20
N HIS A 279 -4.19 0.11 29.33
CA HIS A 279 -2.86 -0.32 28.93
C HIS A 279 -2.85 -1.27 27.72
N GLU A 280 -4.01 -1.72 27.23
CA GLU A 280 -4.10 -2.76 26.19
C GLU A 280 -3.94 -2.22 24.77
N ASP A 281 -4.87 -1.37 24.33
CA ASP A 281 -4.91 -0.83 22.97
C ASP A 281 -5.32 0.65 22.97
N LEU A 282 -5.18 1.28 21.80
CA LEU A 282 -5.42 2.70 21.66
C LEU A 282 -6.88 3.06 22.00
N LEU A 283 -7.87 2.33 21.48
CA LEU A 283 -9.28 2.60 21.74
C LEU A 283 -9.62 2.49 23.23
N SER A 284 -9.09 1.49 23.94
CA SER A 284 -9.26 1.37 25.40
C SER A 284 -8.74 2.59 26.18
N ARG A 285 -7.65 3.22 25.72
CA ARG A 285 -7.13 4.48 26.30
C ARG A 285 -8.04 5.67 26.00
N PHE A 286 -8.60 5.74 24.79
CA PHE A 286 -9.58 6.76 24.42
C PHE A 286 -10.87 6.63 25.24
N MET A 287 -11.36 5.40 25.44
CA MET A 287 -12.56 5.11 26.25
C MET A 287 -12.40 5.48 27.72
N GLY A 288 -11.17 5.45 28.26
CA GLY A 288 -10.89 5.92 29.62
C GLY A 288 -11.13 7.41 29.83
N ASN A 289 -11.13 8.21 28.76
CA ASN A 289 -11.30 9.66 28.82
C ASN A 289 -12.55 10.17 28.07
N VAL A 290 -13.20 9.33 27.28
CA VAL A 290 -14.30 9.72 26.40
C VAL A 290 -15.42 8.68 26.43
N ASP A 291 -16.62 9.14 26.80
CA ASP A 291 -17.82 8.31 26.87
C ASP A 291 -18.74 8.42 25.63
N ASP A 292 -18.39 9.29 24.66
CA ASP A 292 -19.16 9.50 23.43
C ASP A 292 -18.81 8.43 22.38
N ASP A 293 -19.68 7.43 22.21
CA ASP A 293 -19.50 6.33 21.25
C ASP A 293 -19.36 6.81 19.80
N LYS A 294 -20.04 7.88 19.42
CA LYS A 294 -19.91 8.44 18.07
C LYS A 294 -18.50 9.01 17.87
N TYR A 295 -17.96 9.65 18.89
CA TYR A 295 -16.59 10.15 18.87
C TYR A 295 -15.57 9.00 18.82
N LEU A 296 -15.79 7.93 19.59
CA LEU A 296 -14.96 6.71 19.54
C LEU A 296 -14.98 6.05 18.16
N ARG A 297 -16.15 5.98 17.51
CA ARG A 297 -16.30 5.53 16.12
C ARG A 297 -15.47 6.39 15.16
N ASP A 298 -15.50 7.71 15.31
CA ASP A 298 -14.73 8.62 14.46
C ASP A 298 -13.21 8.45 14.64
N ILE A 299 -12.78 8.08 15.85
CA ILE A 299 -11.39 7.72 16.15
C ILE A 299 -10.99 6.41 15.48
N ILE A 300 -11.84 5.37 15.57
CA ILE A 300 -11.64 4.07 14.93
C ILE A 300 -11.39 4.27 13.44
N VAL A 301 -12.31 4.95 12.75
CA VAL A 301 -12.20 5.19 11.30
C VAL A 301 -10.97 6.04 10.96
N SER A 302 -10.63 7.02 11.80
CA SER A 302 -9.45 7.87 11.57
C SER A 302 -8.14 7.08 11.64
N PHE A 303 -7.95 6.22 12.65
CA PHE A 303 -6.72 5.44 12.78
C PHE A 303 -6.59 4.38 11.70
N LEU A 304 -7.70 3.74 11.31
CA LEU A 304 -7.74 2.82 10.19
C LEU A 304 -7.30 3.47 8.89
N LEU A 305 -7.83 4.66 8.57
CA LEU A 305 -7.41 5.40 7.39
C LEU A 305 -5.92 5.73 7.41
N ALA A 306 -5.43 6.18 8.56
CA ALA A 306 -4.05 6.61 8.72
C ALA A 306 -3.05 5.46 8.59
N GLY A 307 -3.30 4.35 9.28
CA GLY A 307 -2.35 3.24 9.41
C GLY A 307 -2.38 2.26 8.24
N ARG A 308 -3.54 2.01 7.64
CA ARG A 308 -3.69 0.98 6.61
C ARG A 308 -3.19 1.42 5.24
N ASP A 309 -3.85 2.41 4.65
CA ASP A 309 -3.67 2.73 3.23
C ASP A 309 -2.35 3.44 2.94
N THR A 310 -1.81 4.17 3.92
CA THR A 310 -0.55 4.91 3.75
C THR A 310 0.66 3.98 3.76
N VAL A 311 0.70 3.03 4.69
CA VAL A 311 1.76 2.01 4.81
C VAL A 311 1.74 1.10 3.58
N ALA A 312 0.56 0.62 3.18
CA ALA A 312 0.42 -0.23 2.01
C ALA A 312 0.88 0.47 0.71
N SER A 313 0.49 1.73 0.52
CA SER A 313 0.93 2.53 -0.63
C SER A 313 2.44 2.75 -0.66
N ALA A 314 3.06 3.05 0.49
CA ALA A 314 4.50 3.23 0.62
C ALA A 314 5.27 1.95 0.28
N LEU A 315 4.87 0.81 0.85
CA LEU A 315 5.49 -0.49 0.58
C LEU A 315 5.34 -0.90 -0.89
N THR A 316 4.16 -0.69 -1.47
CA THR A 316 3.89 -0.99 -2.88
C THR A 316 4.87 -0.22 -3.79
N CYS A 317 5.02 1.09 -3.58
CA CYS A 317 5.92 1.90 -4.39
C CYS A 317 7.39 1.57 -4.11
N PHE A 318 7.74 1.23 -2.86
CA PHE A 318 9.08 0.80 -2.48
C PHE A 318 9.50 -0.49 -3.21
N PHE A 319 8.67 -1.53 -3.19
CA PHE A 319 8.95 -2.77 -3.92
C PHE A 319 8.87 -2.63 -5.45
N TRP A 320 8.11 -1.66 -5.95
CA TRP A 320 8.15 -1.29 -7.37
C TRP A 320 9.49 -0.66 -7.75
N LEU A 321 10.02 0.25 -6.92
CA LEU A 321 11.33 0.88 -7.11
C LEU A 321 12.47 -0.13 -6.95
N LEU A 322 12.50 -0.92 -5.88
CA LEU A 322 13.58 -1.89 -5.63
C LEU A 322 13.79 -2.88 -6.78
N ALA A 323 12.72 -3.28 -7.45
CA ALA A 323 12.83 -4.19 -8.57
C ALA A 323 13.45 -3.58 -9.84
N LYS A 324 13.57 -2.24 -9.89
CA LYS A 324 14.33 -1.51 -10.91
C LYS A 324 15.76 -1.20 -10.47
N HIS A 325 16.06 -1.42 -9.19
CA HIS A 325 17.26 -0.95 -8.51
C HIS A 325 17.87 -2.11 -7.68
N PRO A 326 18.36 -3.18 -8.34
CA PRO A 326 18.98 -4.31 -7.65
C PRO A 326 20.16 -3.90 -6.76
N GLU A 327 20.90 -2.86 -7.13
CA GLU A 327 21.99 -2.28 -6.34
C GLU A 327 21.54 -1.78 -4.96
N VAL A 328 20.33 -1.20 -4.88
CA VAL A 328 19.75 -0.75 -3.60
C VAL A 328 19.30 -1.94 -2.77
N LYS A 329 18.76 -3.00 -3.40
CA LYS A 329 18.41 -4.26 -2.73
C LYS A 329 19.67 -4.91 -2.12
N GLU A 330 20.77 -4.96 -2.85
CA GLU A 330 22.05 -5.49 -2.40
C GLU A 330 22.62 -4.69 -1.23
N ALA A 331 22.62 -3.35 -1.31
CA ALA A 331 23.07 -2.51 -0.20
C ALA A 331 22.22 -2.67 1.09
N ILE A 332 20.90 -2.89 0.96
CA ILE A 332 20.03 -3.24 2.10
C ILE A 332 20.41 -4.60 2.70
N LEU A 333 20.71 -5.59 1.85
CA LEU A 333 21.15 -6.91 2.31
C LEU A 333 22.51 -6.81 3.03
N ASP A 334 23.46 -6.04 2.51
CA ASP A 334 24.76 -5.83 3.14
C ASP A 334 24.63 -5.15 4.51
N GLU A 335 23.84 -4.08 4.61
CA GLU A 335 23.50 -3.44 5.89
C GLU A 335 22.87 -4.46 6.85
N SER A 336 21.93 -5.26 6.35
CA SER A 336 21.27 -6.29 7.15
C SER A 336 22.25 -7.33 7.69
N ASN A 337 23.16 -7.80 6.86
CA ASN A 337 24.14 -8.81 7.21
C ASN A 337 25.13 -8.29 8.27
N GLN A 338 25.52 -7.03 8.19
CA GLN A 338 26.39 -6.37 9.18
C GLN A 338 25.71 -6.25 10.56
N ILE A 339 24.40 -6.02 10.61
CA ILE A 339 23.67 -5.77 11.86
C ILE A 339 23.15 -7.06 12.50
N LEU A 340 22.72 -8.03 11.70
CA LEU A 340 22.10 -9.28 12.18
C LEU A 340 23.08 -10.45 12.26
N GLY A 341 24.22 -10.40 11.56
CA GLY A 341 25.14 -11.55 11.48
C GLY A 341 24.42 -12.82 10.99
N THR A 342 24.79 -13.98 11.55
CA THR A 342 24.16 -15.28 11.22
C THR A 342 22.85 -15.54 11.97
N SER A 343 22.43 -14.68 12.90
CA SER A 343 21.27 -14.94 13.78
C SER A 343 19.91 -14.74 13.12
N TRP A 344 19.87 -14.35 11.83
CA TRP A 344 18.63 -14.05 11.13
C TRP A 344 17.79 -15.29 10.80
N LEU A 345 18.37 -16.49 10.83
CA LEU A 345 17.66 -17.72 10.40
C LEU A 345 16.66 -18.19 11.43
N GLU A 346 16.93 -17.88 12.68
CA GLU A 346 16.13 -18.36 13.79
C GLU A 346 15.08 -17.31 14.19
N ASN A 347 15.36 -16.02 13.97
CA ASN A 347 14.52 -14.92 14.48
C ASN A 347 14.46 -13.69 13.55
N LEU A 348 13.28 -13.06 13.54
CA LEU A 348 13.11 -11.71 12.98
C LEU A 348 14.00 -10.70 13.72
N ALA A 349 14.46 -9.68 12.99
CA ALA A 349 15.22 -8.58 13.57
C ALA A 349 14.45 -7.93 14.71
N ASN A 350 15.08 -7.76 15.88
CA ASN A 350 14.45 -7.11 17.02
C ASN A 350 14.33 -5.59 16.82
N PHE A 351 13.59 -4.92 17.71
CA PHE A 351 13.31 -3.50 17.59
C PHE A 351 14.57 -2.62 17.48
N GLU A 352 15.60 -2.89 18.28
CA GLU A 352 16.85 -2.12 18.25
C GLU A 352 17.64 -2.35 16.95
N GLN A 353 17.64 -3.58 16.43
CA GLN A 353 18.26 -3.91 15.15
C GLN A 353 17.55 -3.19 13.99
N ILE A 354 16.21 -3.19 13.99
CA ILE A 354 15.43 -2.42 13.01
C ILE A 354 15.76 -0.93 13.08
N GLN A 355 15.97 -0.36 14.27
CA GLN A 355 16.36 1.05 14.40
C GLN A 355 17.74 1.37 13.80
N LYS A 356 18.68 0.41 13.81
CA LYS A 356 20.04 0.56 13.26
C LYS A 356 20.10 0.47 11.73
N MET A 357 19.05 0.01 11.06
CA MET A 357 18.96 -0.08 9.60
C MET A 357 18.83 1.33 8.97
N HIS A 358 19.94 2.04 8.81
CA HIS A 358 20.00 3.43 8.33
C HIS A 358 19.81 3.53 6.82
N TYR A 359 20.44 2.65 6.04
CA TYR A 359 20.33 2.57 4.59
C TYR A 359 18.92 2.16 4.17
N LEU A 360 18.32 1.15 4.80
CA LEU A 360 16.92 0.79 4.54
C LEU A 360 15.97 1.97 4.80
N GLN A 361 16.21 2.73 5.88
CA GLN A 361 15.42 3.92 6.17
C GLN A 361 15.62 5.02 5.12
N ALA A 362 16.86 5.24 4.67
CA ALA A 362 17.19 6.14 3.59
C ALA A 362 16.45 5.75 2.29
N ALA A 363 16.45 4.47 1.93
CA ALA A 363 15.78 3.95 0.74
C ALA A 363 14.25 4.12 0.84
N MET A 364 13.65 3.98 2.03
CA MET A 364 12.23 4.25 2.24
C MET A 364 11.86 5.72 2.10
N TYR A 365 12.66 6.62 2.68
CA TYR A 365 12.45 8.07 2.53
C TYR A 365 12.60 8.49 1.08
N GLU A 366 13.59 7.93 0.39
CA GLU A 366 13.81 8.19 -1.02
C GLU A 366 12.66 7.67 -1.89
N SER A 367 12.13 6.48 -1.58
CA SER A 367 10.96 5.94 -2.26
C SER A 367 9.75 6.84 -2.06
N MET A 368 9.48 7.26 -0.82
CA MET A 368 8.36 8.16 -0.52
C MET A 368 8.59 9.60 -0.99
N ARG A 369 9.82 10.04 -1.26
CA ARG A 369 10.12 11.32 -1.92
C ARG A 369 9.56 11.29 -3.34
N LEU A 370 9.81 10.21 -4.07
CA LEU A 370 9.30 9.99 -5.42
C LEU A 370 7.81 9.61 -5.39
N TYR A 371 7.38 8.74 -4.51
CA TYR A 371 6.01 8.22 -4.49
C TYR A 371 5.43 8.35 -3.08
N PRO A 372 5.13 9.58 -2.63
CA PRO A 372 4.53 9.80 -1.33
C PRO A 372 3.13 9.18 -1.28
N PRO A 373 2.77 8.46 -0.20
CA PRO A 373 1.43 7.89 -0.05
C PRO A 373 0.33 8.94 -0.16
N VAL A 374 0.54 10.14 0.38
CA VAL A 374 -0.35 11.29 0.21
C VAL A 374 0.32 12.31 -0.71
N GLN A 375 -0.22 12.47 -1.92
CA GLN A 375 0.47 13.19 -3.00
C GLN A 375 0.37 14.71 -2.90
N PHE A 376 -0.68 15.22 -2.24
CA PHE A 376 -0.97 16.63 -1.99
C PHE A 376 -1.80 16.77 -0.71
N ASP A 377 -1.69 17.91 -0.04
CA ASP A 377 -2.50 18.23 1.14
C ASP A 377 -2.95 19.70 1.08
N SER A 378 -4.21 19.92 1.46
CA SER A 378 -4.87 21.22 1.30
C SER A 378 -5.30 21.83 2.63
N LYS A 379 -5.26 23.16 2.66
CA LYS A 379 -5.75 24.05 3.70
C LYS A 379 -6.59 25.17 3.07
N TYR A 380 -7.28 25.96 3.90
CA TYR A 380 -8.09 27.09 3.44
C TYR A 380 -7.75 28.34 4.23
N SER A 381 -7.43 29.43 3.53
CA SER A 381 -7.09 30.70 4.16
C SER A 381 -8.29 31.26 4.95
N GLN A 382 -8.12 31.55 6.23
CA GLN A 382 -9.17 32.19 7.04
C GLN A 382 -9.26 33.68 6.78
N GLU A 383 -8.14 34.32 6.50
CA GLU A 383 -8.01 35.74 6.17
C GLU A 383 -7.19 35.91 4.88
N ASP A 384 -7.21 37.12 4.31
CA ASP A 384 -6.31 37.49 3.22
C ASP A 384 -4.85 37.42 3.70
N ASP A 385 -3.96 36.87 2.89
CA ASP A 385 -2.55 36.69 3.23
C ASP A 385 -1.65 36.76 1.99
N VAL A 386 -0.35 36.92 2.18
CA VAL A 386 0.66 36.86 1.12
C VAL A 386 1.68 35.80 1.51
N LEU A 387 1.82 34.78 0.66
CA LEU A 387 2.81 33.72 0.89
C LEU A 387 4.24 34.27 0.73
N PRO A 388 5.25 33.62 1.33
CA PRO A 388 6.66 34.06 1.26
C PRO A 388 7.23 34.29 -0.14
N ASP A 389 6.64 33.70 -1.18
CA ASP A 389 7.03 33.90 -2.57
C ASP A 389 6.32 35.09 -3.26
N GLY A 390 5.54 35.87 -2.51
CA GLY A 390 4.76 37.01 -3.00
C GLY A 390 3.36 36.67 -3.50
N THR A 391 2.95 35.40 -3.47
CA THR A 391 1.62 34.99 -3.94
C THR A 391 0.53 35.49 -3.01
N PHE A 392 -0.38 36.33 -3.52
CA PHE A 392 -1.57 36.77 -2.78
C PHE A 392 -2.61 35.64 -2.69
N VAL A 393 -3.11 35.40 -1.48
CA VAL A 393 -4.15 34.41 -1.18
C VAL A 393 -5.33 35.12 -0.53
N LYS A 394 -6.46 35.15 -1.22
CA LYS A 394 -7.70 35.69 -0.67
C LYS A 394 -8.29 34.76 0.38
N LYS A 395 -8.96 35.30 1.40
CA LYS A 395 -9.83 34.58 2.33
C LYS A 395 -10.74 33.58 1.62
N GLY A 396 -10.80 32.36 2.17
CA GLY A 396 -11.57 31.24 1.64
C GLY A 396 -10.90 30.48 0.50
N THR A 397 -9.75 30.95 -0.02
CA THR A 397 -9.01 30.25 -1.07
C THR A 397 -8.40 28.97 -0.54
N ARG A 398 -8.50 27.89 -1.33
CA ARG A 398 -7.82 26.62 -1.06
C ARG A 398 -6.34 26.80 -1.35
N VAL A 399 -5.48 26.40 -0.43
CA VAL A 399 -4.01 26.41 -0.60
C VAL A 399 -3.52 24.98 -0.42
N THR A 400 -2.80 24.48 -1.42
CA THR A 400 -2.36 23.09 -1.48
C THR A 400 -0.85 23.03 -1.67
N TYR A 401 -0.14 22.36 -0.78
CA TYR A 401 1.24 21.98 -1.09
C TYR A 401 1.27 20.54 -1.61
N HIS A 402 2.22 20.26 -2.50
CA HIS A 402 2.20 19.06 -3.33
C HIS A 402 3.47 18.22 -3.14
N PRO A 403 3.57 17.37 -2.08
CA PRO A 403 4.74 16.54 -1.81
C PRO A 403 5.27 15.77 -3.03
N TYR A 404 4.38 15.21 -3.87
CA TYR A 404 4.78 14.50 -5.09
C TYR A 404 5.56 15.38 -6.09
N ALA A 405 5.15 16.64 -6.25
CA ALA A 405 5.84 17.60 -7.10
C ALA A 405 7.12 18.10 -6.45
N MET A 406 7.07 18.39 -5.14
CA MET A 406 8.24 18.81 -4.35
C MET A 406 9.38 17.79 -4.43
N GLY A 407 9.04 16.50 -4.39
CA GLY A 407 9.98 15.39 -4.59
C GLY A 407 10.55 15.29 -6.00
N ARG A 408 10.22 16.17 -6.94
CA ARG A 408 10.73 16.16 -8.33
C ARG A 408 11.25 17.54 -8.77
N MET A 409 11.41 18.48 -7.86
CA MET A 409 11.90 19.81 -8.21
C MET A 409 13.42 19.85 -8.19
N GLN A 410 14.02 20.25 -9.32
CA GLN A 410 15.47 20.48 -9.41
C GLN A 410 15.94 21.57 -8.45
N SER A 411 15.13 22.62 -8.23
CA SER A 411 15.42 23.69 -7.27
C SER A 411 15.46 23.22 -5.81
N ILE A 412 14.93 22.03 -5.51
CA ILE A 412 14.89 21.47 -4.15
C ILE A 412 15.91 20.34 -3.98
N TRP A 413 16.04 19.47 -4.99
CA TRP A 413 16.79 18.22 -4.90
C TRP A 413 18.01 18.13 -5.82
N GLY A 414 18.28 19.14 -6.66
CA GLY A 414 19.38 19.10 -7.63
C GLY A 414 18.98 18.44 -8.96
N SER A 415 19.94 18.31 -9.88
CA SER A 415 19.70 17.76 -11.23
C SER A 415 19.30 16.29 -11.22
N ASP A 416 19.68 15.53 -10.19
CA ASP A 416 19.35 14.12 -9.98
C ASP A 416 17.99 13.94 -9.26
N CYS A 417 17.11 14.95 -9.26
CA CYS A 417 15.85 14.93 -8.52
C CYS A 417 14.88 13.82 -8.96
N LEU A 418 15.05 13.22 -10.14
CA LEU A 418 14.24 12.12 -10.63
C LEU A 418 14.85 10.74 -10.34
N GLU A 419 16.10 10.69 -9.88
CA GLU A 419 16.80 9.43 -9.58
C GLU A 419 16.41 8.89 -8.22
N PHE A 420 16.24 7.57 -8.12
CA PHE A 420 16.08 6.85 -6.85
C PHE A 420 17.48 6.60 -6.26
N LYS A 421 17.90 7.47 -5.33
CA LYS A 421 19.25 7.47 -4.75
C LYS A 421 19.18 7.62 -3.23
N PRO A 422 19.12 6.51 -2.48
CA PRO A 422 19.04 6.51 -1.01
C PRO A 422 20.16 7.31 -0.33
N GLU A 423 21.34 7.36 -0.94
CA GLU A 423 22.55 8.00 -0.41
C GLU A 423 22.35 9.49 -0.09
N ARG A 424 21.36 10.13 -0.71
CA ARG A 424 20.95 11.52 -0.43
C ARG A 424 20.53 11.77 1.02
N TRP A 425 20.11 10.72 1.71
CA TRP A 425 19.64 10.75 3.09
C TRP A 425 20.70 10.29 4.08
N LEU A 426 21.93 10.04 3.62
CA LEU A 426 23.02 9.54 4.44
C LEU A 426 24.07 10.62 4.66
N GLN A 427 24.52 10.73 5.90
CA GLN A 427 25.74 11.44 6.28
C GLN A 427 26.58 10.48 7.12
N ASP A 428 27.81 10.20 6.67
CA ASP A 428 28.74 9.26 7.32
C ASP A 428 28.11 7.88 7.58
N GLY A 429 27.36 7.37 6.60
CA GLY A 429 26.64 6.09 6.66
C GLY A 429 25.41 6.09 7.57
N ARG A 430 25.08 7.21 8.22
CA ARG A 430 23.90 7.33 9.10
C ARG A 430 22.79 8.10 8.44
N PHE A 431 21.56 7.66 8.67
CA PHE A 431 20.37 8.36 8.19
C PHE A 431 20.27 9.75 8.81
N LYS A 432 20.18 10.77 7.95
CA LYS A 432 19.95 12.16 8.32
C LYS A 432 18.73 12.70 7.58
N PRO A 433 17.62 12.98 8.28
CA PRO A 433 16.43 13.52 7.63
C PRO A 433 16.63 14.97 7.19
N GLU A 434 16.03 15.30 6.06
CA GLU A 434 15.84 16.68 5.61
C GLU A 434 14.79 17.43 6.42
N SER A 435 14.74 18.76 6.24
CA SER A 435 13.67 19.59 6.81
C SER A 435 12.29 19.04 6.45
N PRO A 436 11.33 18.95 7.40
CA PRO A 436 9.98 18.47 7.12
C PRO A 436 9.20 19.40 6.16
N PHE A 437 9.68 20.62 5.93
CA PHE A 437 9.10 21.54 4.96
C PHE A 437 9.70 21.36 3.56
N LYS A 438 10.89 20.76 3.46
CA LYS A 438 11.50 20.27 2.20
C LYS A 438 10.92 18.90 1.81
N TYR A 439 10.66 18.06 2.81
CA TYR A 439 10.08 16.72 2.68
C TYR A 439 8.79 16.57 3.53
N PRO A 440 7.65 17.11 3.09
CA PRO A 440 6.41 17.10 3.87
C PRO A 440 5.58 15.80 3.76
N VAL A 441 6.22 14.66 3.50
CA VAL A 441 5.53 13.35 3.40
C VAL A 441 4.87 12.97 4.73
N PHE A 442 5.58 13.17 5.84
CA PHE A 442 5.05 13.02 7.19
C PHE A 442 4.55 14.36 7.78
N GLN A 443 4.26 15.34 6.92
CA GLN A 443 3.87 16.70 7.31
C GLN A 443 4.96 17.46 8.10
N GLY A 444 4.71 18.73 8.41
CA GLY A 444 5.61 19.59 9.18
C GLY A 444 4.88 20.39 10.27
N GLY A 445 5.66 21.03 11.15
CA GLY A 445 5.14 21.88 12.23
C GLY A 445 4.20 21.13 13.18
N LEU A 446 3.06 21.75 13.52
CA LEU A 446 2.10 21.17 14.46
C LEU A 446 1.33 19.96 13.87
N ARG A 447 1.42 19.73 12.56
CA ARG A 447 0.70 18.66 11.85
C ARG A 447 1.56 17.44 11.54
N VAL A 448 2.81 17.37 12.02
CA VAL A 448 3.69 16.19 11.88
C VAL A 448 2.91 14.91 12.22
N CYS A 449 3.06 13.89 11.37
CA CYS A 449 2.37 12.61 11.49
C CYS A 449 2.67 11.96 12.85
N LEU A 450 1.62 11.63 13.57
CA LEU A 450 1.66 10.94 14.86
C LEU A 450 2.21 9.51 14.78
N GLY A 451 1.82 8.79 13.72
CA GLY A 451 2.20 7.40 13.51
C GLY A 451 3.52 7.22 12.77
N LYS A 452 4.31 8.29 12.56
CA LYS A 452 5.53 8.25 11.73
C LYS A 452 6.50 7.13 12.13
N ASP A 453 6.85 7.07 13.42
CA ASP A 453 7.83 6.09 13.90
C ASP A 453 7.29 4.67 13.80
N ILE A 454 6.01 4.47 14.14
CA ILE A 454 5.35 3.15 14.06
C ILE A 454 5.29 2.68 12.60
N ALA A 455 4.89 3.56 11.68
CA ALA A 455 4.83 3.25 10.25
C ALA A 455 6.23 2.90 9.69
N LEU A 456 7.28 3.64 10.09
CA LEU A 456 8.64 3.32 9.67
C LEU A 456 9.11 1.96 10.19
N VAL A 457 8.79 1.63 11.44
CA VAL A 457 9.11 0.31 12.01
C VAL A 457 8.36 -0.79 11.26
N GLU A 458 7.06 -0.63 11.03
CA GLU A 458 6.23 -1.57 10.28
C GLU A 458 6.78 -1.81 8.88
N MET A 459 6.99 -0.73 8.13
CA MET A 459 7.53 -0.80 6.77
C MET A 459 8.90 -1.49 6.76
N LYS A 460 9.83 -1.11 7.64
CA LYS A 460 11.19 -1.68 7.71
C LYS A 460 11.16 -3.17 8.02
N SER A 461 10.35 -3.59 8.99
CA SER A 461 10.21 -5.00 9.36
C SER A 461 9.67 -5.84 8.19
N ILE A 462 8.64 -5.36 7.50
CA ILE A 462 8.08 -6.04 6.32
C ILE A 462 9.14 -6.10 5.21
N ALA A 463 9.68 -4.95 4.83
CA ALA A 463 10.65 -4.83 3.75
C ALA A 463 11.84 -5.76 3.95
N LEU A 464 12.45 -5.72 5.14
CA LEU A 464 13.59 -6.55 5.49
C LEU A 464 13.24 -8.04 5.43
N SER A 465 12.11 -8.44 6.01
CA SER A 465 11.69 -9.85 6.02
C SER A 465 11.50 -10.40 4.61
N LEU A 466 10.91 -9.59 3.72
CA LEU A 466 10.65 -10.00 2.34
C LEU A 466 11.91 -10.01 1.48
N ILE A 467 12.74 -8.98 1.56
CA ILE A 467 14.00 -8.87 0.79
C ILE A 467 14.94 -10.05 1.10
N ARG A 468 14.96 -10.50 2.35
CA ARG A 468 15.82 -11.60 2.81
C ARG A 468 15.31 -12.98 2.40
N GLN A 469 14.00 -13.19 2.37
CA GLN A 469 13.42 -14.54 2.21
C GLN A 469 12.97 -14.83 0.77
N PHE A 470 12.68 -13.80 -0.03
CA PHE A 470 12.07 -13.97 -1.34
C PHE A 470 12.81 -13.19 -2.44
N ASP A 471 12.88 -13.78 -3.62
CA ASP A 471 13.17 -13.05 -4.86
C ASP A 471 11.87 -12.57 -5.50
N ILE A 472 11.56 -11.29 -5.30
CA ILE A 472 10.31 -10.67 -5.76
C ILE A 472 10.52 -10.03 -7.13
N LYS A 473 9.97 -10.61 -8.19
CA LYS A 473 10.08 -10.09 -9.57
C LYS A 473 8.82 -9.34 -10.01
N VAL A 474 8.95 -8.09 -10.47
CA VAL A 474 7.78 -7.34 -11.02
C VAL A 474 7.56 -7.85 -12.41
N ASP A 475 6.31 -8.14 -12.73
CA ASP A 475 5.93 -8.07 -14.12
C ASP A 475 5.92 -6.60 -14.58
N MET A 476 6.98 -6.23 -15.30
CA MET A 476 7.10 -4.91 -15.92
C MET A 476 6.40 -4.80 -17.26
N SER A 477 5.88 -5.90 -17.82
CA SER A 477 5.19 -5.90 -19.11
C SER A 477 3.87 -5.11 -19.06
N MET A 478 3.19 -5.11 -17.90
CA MET A 478 1.99 -4.31 -17.65
C MET A 478 2.29 -2.88 -17.14
N SER A 479 3.50 -2.63 -16.63
CA SER A 479 3.89 -1.35 -16.03
C SER A 479 4.64 -0.49 -17.04
N ARG A 480 3.99 0.60 -17.50
CA ARG A 480 4.69 1.74 -18.10
C ARG A 480 5.87 2.18 -17.20
N THR A 481 6.82 2.96 -17.75
CA THR A 481 7.99 3.50 -17.03
C THR A 481 7.66 4.14 -15.66
N THR A 482 6.42 4.60 -15.44
CA THR A 482 5.89 5.17 -14.19
C THR A 482 4.60 4.48 -13.74
N PRO A 483 4.36 4.29 -12.42
CA PRO A 483 3.11 3.74 -11.92
C PRO A 483 1.94 4.69 -12.24
N ARG A 484 0.76 4.11 -12.50
CA ARG A 484 -0.50 4.85 -12.64
C ARG A 484 -1.29 4.74 -11.35
N PHE A 485 -1.84 5.84 -10.86
CA PHE A 485 -2.61 5.83 -9.61
C PHE A 485 -4.12 5.78 -9.86
N VAL A 486 -4.85 5.17 -8.93
CA VAL A 486 -6.31 5.25 -8.88
C VAL A 486 -6.73 6.51 -8.12
N PRO A 487 -7.89 7.12 -8.45
CA PRO A 487 -8.46 8.16 -7.61
C PRO A 487 -8.70 7.64 -6.18
N GLY A 488 -8.21 8.36 -5.19
CA GLY A 488 -8.29 7.96 -3.79
C GLY A 488 -7.59 8.95 -2.86
N LEU A 489 -7.57 8.64 -1.56
CA LEU A 489 -6.88 9.44 -0.54
C LEU A 489 -5.37 9.13 -0.49
N THR A 490 -4.95 7.98 -1.02
CA THR A 490 -3.55 7.55 -1.10
C THR A 490 -3.15 7.16 -2.53
N ALA A 491 -1.84 7.13 -2.79
CA ALA A 491 -1.22 6.77 -4.06
C ALA A 491 -1.28 5.25 -4.32
N SER A 492 -2.49 4.73 -4.49
CA SER A 492 -2.73 3.33 -4.82
C SER A 492 -2.49 3.07 -6.30
N VAL A 493 -1.67 2.08 -6.64
CA VAL A 493 -1.30 1.72 -8.00
C VAL A 493 -2.46 0.99 -8.69
N ARG A 494 -2.80 1.47 -9.89
CA ARG A 494 -3.84 0.91 -10.77
C ARG A 494 -3.36 -0.44 -11.30
N GLY A 495 -4.18 -1.47 -11.09
CA GLY A 495 -3.85 -2.85 -11.46
C GLY A 495 -3.04 -3.60 -10.40
N GLY A 496 -2.72 -2.96 -9.27
CA GLY A 496 -1.93 -3.57 -8.21
C GLY A 496 -0.45 -3.69 -8.56
N LEU A 497 0.25 -4.47 -7.75
CA LEU A 497 1.64 -4.87 -7.95
C LEU A 497 1.68 -6.40 -8.09
N GLN A 498 1.36 -6.87 -9.30
CA GLN A 498 1.33 -8.29 -9.67
C GLN A 498 2.73 -8.91 -9.68
N ARG A 499 2.91 -10.08 -9.05
CA ARG A 499 4.23 -10.70 -8.81
C ARG A 499 4.26 -12.22 -8.87
N LEU A 500 5.41 -12.72 -9.30
CA LEU A 500 5.93 -14.06 -8.98
C LEU A 500 6.86 -13.93 -7.76
N VAL A 501 6.67 -14.81 -6.79
CA VAL A 501 7.49 -14.91 -5.58
C VAL A 501 8.29 -16.20 -5.72
N ASN A 502 9.60 -16.12 -5.93
CA ASN A 502 10.44 -17.30 -5.85
C ASN A 502 11.06 -17.34 -4.46
N GLY A 503 10.81 -18.42 -3.71
CA GLY A 503 11.44 -18.64 -2.42
C GLY A 503 12.94 -18.86 -2.60
N HIS A 504 13.77 -18.18 -1.82
CA HIS A 504 15.18 -18.53 -1.73
C HIS A 504 15.36 -19.80 -0.90
N PHE A 505 16.27 -20.67 -1.33
CA PHE A 505 16.82 -21.72 -0.46
C PHE A 505 17.72 -21.05 0.59
N ALA A 506 17.13 -20.58 1.69
CA ALA A 506 17.84 -19.88 2.76
C ALA A 506 19.02 -20.71 3.33
N GLU A 507 18.90 -22.04 3.36
CA GLU A 507 19.94 -22.97 3.83
C GLU A 507 21.14 -23.09 2.87
N LEU A 508 20.93 -22.98 1.56
CA LEU A 508 22.03 -23.01 0.58
C LEU A 508 22.86 -21.73 0.57
N GLN A 509 22.24 -20.58 0.83
CA GLN A 509 22.97 -19.33 1.03
C GLN A 509 23.79 -19.33 2.34
N MET A 510 23.38 -20.08 3.36
CA MET A 510 24.19 -20.29 4.56
C MET A 510 25.41 -21.18 4.33
N LEU A 511 25.25 -22.31 3.64
CA LEU A 511 26.36 -23.19 3.26
C LEU A 511 27.42 -22.41 2.45
N LYS A 512 26.99 -21.41 1.66
CA LYS A 512 27.86 -20.49 0.92
C LYS A 512 28.70 -19.60 1.85
N ALA A 513 28.07 -19.08 2.90
CA ALA A 513 28.70 -18.16 3.84
C ALA A 513 29.65 -18.87 4.83
N SER A 514 29.37 -20.12 5.21
CA SER A 514 30.14 -20.86 6.22
C SER A 514 31.32 -21.66 5.65
N ALA A 515 31.19 -22.23 4.46
CA ALA A 515 32.16 -23.19 3.91
C ALA A 515 32.70 -22.79 2.53
N GLY A 516 32.28 -21.65 2.00
CA GLY A 516 32.74 -21.09 0.73
C GLY A 516 31.98 -21.62 -0.49
N ARG A 517 32.12 -20.88 -1.60
CA ARG A 517 31.39 -21.12 -2.87
C ARG A 517 31.58 -22.55 -3.42
N GLU A 518 32.79 -23.08 -3.33
CA GLU A 518 33.14 -24.41 -3.85
C GLU A 518 32.50 -25.55 -3.04
N PHE A 519 32.33 -25.35 -1.72
CA PHE A 519 31.64 -26.31 -0.87
C PHE A 519 30.16 -26.42 -1.20
N VAL A 520 29.48 -25.30 -1.51
CA VAL A 520 28.05 -25.32 -1.91
C VAL A 520 27.87 -26.07 -3.21
N VAL A 521 28.69 -25.78 -4.22
CA VAL A 521 28.62 -26.50 -5.50
C VAL A 521 28.84 -27.99 -5.26
N ARG A 522 29.84 -28.37 -4.45
CA ARG A 522 30.10 -29.77 -4.11
C ARG A 522 28.94 -30.42 -3.36
N THR A 523 28.34 -29.73 -2.39
CA THR A 523 27.21 -30.23 -1.59
C THR A 523 25.95 -30.40 -2.43
N VAL A 524 25.63 -29.43 -3.29
CA VAL A 524 24.51 -29.51 -4.22
C VAL A 524 24.70 -30.64 -5.24
N VAL A 525 25.88 -30.72 -5.86
CA VAL A 525 26.21 -31.80 -6.81
C VAL A 525 26.16 -33.16 -6.12
N SER A 526 26.73 -33.28 -4.91
CA SER A 526 26.69 -34.50 -4.11
C SER A 526 25.26 -34.91 -3.78
N TYR A 527 24.42 -33.96 -3.34
CA TYR A 527 23.00 -34.22 -3.06
C TYR A 527 22.28 -34.70 -4.33
N CYS A 528 22.44 -34.02 -5.47
CA CYS A 528 21.82 -34.45 -6.73
C CYS A 528 22.23 -35.87 -7.15
N MET A 529 23.50 -36.23 -6.96
CA MET A 529 23.98 -37.60 -7.23
C MET A 529 23.36 -38.63 -6.26
N ILE A 530 23.35 -38.34 -4.96
CA ILE A 530 22.77 -39.21 -3.93
C ILE A 530 21.28 -39.45 -4.19
N VAL A 531 20.51 -38.37 -4.39
CA VAL A 531 19.08 -38.44 -4.66
C VAL A 531 18.78 -39.23 -5.93
N LYS A 532 19.56 -39.01 -7.01
CA LYS A 532 19.41 -39.77 -8.25
C LYS A 532 19.60 -41.28 -8.03
N ASN A 533 20.62 -41.67 -7.25
CA ASN A 533 20.91 -43.08 -6.96
C ASN A 533 19.86 -43.72 -6.05
N LEU A 534 19.39 -43.01 -5.03
CA LEU A 534 18.30 -43.45 -4.16
C LEU A 534 17.01 -43.64 -4.96
N PHE A 535 16.71 -42.71 -5.86
CA PHE A 535 15.51 -42.77 -6.70
C PHE A 535 15.55 -43.96 -7.67
N ILE A 536 16.70 -44.21 -8.32
CA ILE A 536 16.89 -45.39 -9.18
C ILE A 536 16.69 -46.67 -8.36
N SER A 537 17.29 -46.72 -7.17
CA SER A 537 17.24 -47.90 -6.30
C SER A 537 15.83 -48.20 -5.80
N MET A 538 15.06 -47.18 -5.39
CA MET A 538 13.65 -47.33 -5.03
C MET A 538 12.76 -47.69 -6.23
N SER A 539 13.06 -47.16 -7.42
CA SER A 539 12.31 -47.50 -8.64
C SER A 539 12.49 -48.98 -9.01
N LEU A 540 13.74 -49.49 -8.94
CA LEU A 540 14.04 -50.90 -9.20
C LEU A 540 13.34 -51.83 -8.21
N LEU A 541 13.31 -51.47 -6.92
CA LEU A 541 12.59 -52.26 -5.91
C LEU A 541 11.08 -52.35 -6.18
N LEU A 542 10.47 -51.31 -6.75
CA LEU A 542 9.05 -51.35 -7.11
C LEU A 542 8.74 -52.23 -8.32
N GLU A 543 9.72 -52.45 -9.19
CA GLU A 543 9.59 -53.33 -10.35
C GLU A 543 9.68 -54.82 -9.96
N GLU A 544 10.18 -55.13 -8.76
CA GLU A 544 10.23 -56.50 -8.25
C GLU A 544 8.82 -57.06 -7.97
N PRO A 545 8.60 -58.38 -8.20
CA PRO A 545 7.32 -59.03 -7.94
C PRO A 545 6.90 -58.92 -6.46
N ASP A 546 7.86 -59.18 -5.57
CA ASP A 546 7.73 -59.04 -4.12
C ASP A 546 8.61 -57.88 -3.65
N VAL A 547 7.99 -56.74 -3.36
CA VAL A 547 8.71 -55.51 -2.98
C VAL A 547 9.27 -55.63 -1.57
N ASP A 548 10.59 -55.47 -1.42
CA ASP A 548 11.24 -55.32 -0.11
C ASP A 548 10.97 -53.92 0.47
N PHE A 549 9.83 -53.77 1.14
CA PHE A 549 9.44 -52.53 1.80
C PHE A 549 10.38 -52.11 2.93
N SER A 550 11.12 -53.04 3.54
CA SER A 550 12.08 -52.69 4.60
C SER A 550 13.28 -51.96 4.01
N LYS A 551 13.78 -52.43 2.87
CA LYS A 551 14.85 -51.77 2.13
C LYS A 551 14.37 -50.48 1.45
N MET A 552 13.13 -50.47 0.96
CA MET A 552 12.52 -49.26 0.41
C MET A 552 12.37 -48.15 1.47
N LEU A 553 11.94 -48.52 2.68
CA LEU A 553 11.84 -47.60 3.82
C LEU A 553 13.21 -47.02 4.21
N LEU A 554 14.28 -47.81 4.14
CA LEU A 554 15.65 -47.34 4.39
C LEU A 554 16.03 -46.21 3.42
N TYR A 555 15.83 -46.43 2.12
CA TYR A 555 16.13 -45.42 1.10
C TYR A 555 15.22 -44.18 1.19
N ALA A 556 13.96 -44.37 1.57
CA ALA A 556 13.02 -43.27 1.76
C ALA A 556 13.41 -42.38 2.96
N ASN A 557 13.85 -42.97 4.07
CA ASN A 557 14.37 -42.21 5.21
C ASN A 557 15.68 -41.51 4.87
N GLU A 558 16.58 -42.16 4.12
CA GLU A 558 17.81 -41.51 3.67
C GLU A 558 17.53 -40.31 2.76
N LEU A 559 16.57 -40.43 1.83
CA LEU A 559 16.12 -39.30 1.01
C LEU A 559 15.53 -38.17 1.85
N PHE A 560 14.75 -38.50 2.88
CA PHE A 560 14.18 -37.54 3.82
C PHE A 560 15.28 -36.76 4.55
N ASP A 561 16.27 -37.46 5.12
CA ASP A 561 17.37 -36.87 5.87
C ASP A 561 18.26 -35.99 4.97
N GLN A 562 18.59 -36.47 3.78
CA GLN A 562 19.39 -35.70 2.82
C GLN A 562 18.67 -34.42 2.38
N SER A 563 17.35 -34.50 2.17
CA SER A 563 16.54 -33.34 1.75
C SER A 563 16.43 -32.31 2.86
N ASN A 564 16.41 -32.75 4.12
CA ASN A 564 16.47 -31.90 5.29
C ASN A 564 17.81 -31.15 5.42
N ASN A 565 18.92 -31.80 5.06
CA ASN A 565 20.27 -31.19 5.19
C ASN A 565 20.56 -30.03 4.23
N ILE A 566 19.76 -29.86 3.19
CA ILE A 566 19.97 -28.83 2.16
C ILE A 566 18.77 -27.90 1.98
N GLY A 567 17.74 -28.04 2.81
CA GLY A 567 16.55 -27.18 2.81
C GLY A 567 15.57 -27.48 1.68
N ALA A 568 15.61 -28.70 1.14
CA ALA A 568 14.70 -29.16 0.10
C ALA A 568 13.34 -29.57 0.68
N GLU A 569 12.64 -28.60 1.26
CA GLU A 569 11.42 -28.81 2.05
C GLU A 569 10.33 -29.57 1.30
N GLN A 570 10.10 -29.26 0.03
CA GLN A 570 9.09 -29.97 -0.78
C GLN A 570 9.50 -31.41 -1.08
N VAL A 571 10.79 -31.68 -1.33
CA VAL A 571 11.30 -33.05 -1.50
C VAL A 571 11.25 -33.80 -0.16
N ARG A 572 11.51 -33.13 0.96
CA ARG A 572 11.38 -33.69 2.31
C ARG A 572 9.93 -34.10 2.59
N ILE A 573 8.95 -33.23 2.34
CA ILE A 573 7.52 -33.53 2.48
C ILE A 573 7.12 -34.69 1.55
N ALA A 574 7.51 -34.64 0.28
CA ALA A 574 7.23 -35.70 -0.68
C ALA A 574 7.82 -37.07 -0.26
N SER A 575 9.05 -37.08 0.25
CA SER A 575 9.71 -38.28 0.75
C SER A 575 9.05 -38.86 2.01
N ALA A 576 8.41 -38.02 2.85
CA ALA A 576 7.65 -38.49 4.01
C ALA A 576 6.44 -39.35 3.61
N TYR A 577 5.79 -39.03 2.48
CA TYR A 577 4.72 -39.87 1.93
C TYR A 577 5.22 -41.22 1.43
N ILE A 578 6.46 -41.30 0.93
CA ILE A 578 7.10 -42.59 0.61
C ILE A 578 7.35 -43.39 1.89
N VAL A 579 7.84 -42.75 2.96
CA VAL A 579 8.05 -43.39 4.26
C VAL A 579 6.74 -43.96 4.82
N GLU A 580 5.65 -43.19 4.75
CA GLU A 580 4.33 -43.62 5.19
C GLU A 580 3.79 -44.78 4.36
N SER A 581 3.90 -44.71 3.03
CA SER A 581 3.44 -45.79 2.14
C SER A 581 4.25 -47.07 2.32
N CYS A 582 5.56 -46.97 2.59
CA CYS A 582 6.40 -48.13 2.89
C CYS A 582 6.00 -48.80 4.21
N ARG A 583 5.63 -48.03 5.23
CA ARG A 583 5.15 -48.57 6.51
C ARG A 583 3.80 -49.26 6.38
N ALA A 584 2.97 -48.82 5.43
CA ALA A 584 1.70 -49.45 5.09
C ALA A 584 1.86 -50.69 4.19
N SER A 585 3.07 -50.97 3.68
CA SER A 585 3.34 -52.02 2.69
C SER A 585 2.44 -51.93 1.44
N ASP A 586 2.08 -50.71 1.04
CA ASP A 586 1.21 -50.45 -0.11
C ASP A 586 2.04 -50.08 -1.34
N LYS A 587 2.14 -51.02 -2.29
CA LYS A 587 2.93 -50.87 -3.52
C LYS A 587 2.41 -49.75 -4.42
N ASP A 588 1.10 -49.64 -4.59
CA ASP A 588 0.48 -48.65 -5.47
C ASP A 588 0.55 -47.25 -4.89
N TYR A 589 0.49 -47.14 -3.56
CA TYR A 589 0.73 -45.88 -2.87
C TYR A 589 2.20 -45.49 -2.95
N CYS A 590 3.14 -46.41 -2.71
CA CYS A 590 4.58 -46.16 -2.89
C CYS A 590 4.90 -45.67 -4.31
N ALA A 591 4.34 -46.30 -5.34
CA ALA A 591 4.58 -45.90 -6.73
C ALA A 591 4.09 -44.47 -7.02
N ARG A 592 2.92 -44.09 -6.50
CA ARG A 592 2.38 -42.73 -6.63
C ARG A 592 3.20 -41.69 -5.86
N SER A 593 3.57 -41.99 -4.62
CA SER A 593 4.40 -41.12 -3.78
C SER A 593 5.80 -40.93 -4.39
N LEU A 594 6.38 -42.01 -4.94
CA LEU A 594 7.68 -41.96 -5.62
C LEU A 594 7.59 -41.12 -6.91
N TYR A 595 6.52 -41.28 -7.70
CA TYR A 595 6.28 -40.45 -8.89
C TYR A 595 6.16 -38.95 -8.54
N PHE A 596 5.39 -38.60 -7.52
CA PHE A 596 5.25 -37.21 -7.07
C PHE A 596 6.59 -36.63 -6.59
N THR A 597 7.35 -37.42 -5.82
CA THR A 597 8.68 -37.03 -5.35
C THR A 597 9.65 -36.79 -6.51
N LYS A 598 9.53 -37.56 -7.61
CA LYS A 598 10.31 -37.34 -8.84
C LYS A 598 10.11 -35.95 -9.43
N ILE A 599 8.87 -35.48 -9.44
CA ILE A 599 8.50 -34.17 -9.99
C ILE A 599 9.13 -33.07 -9.13
N GLU A 600 9.03 -33.16 -7.81
CA GLU A 600 9.63 -32.19 -6.89
C GLU A 600 11.16 -32.17 -6.97
N ILE A 601 11.80 -33.33 -7.16
CA ILE A 601 13.25 -33.41 -7.43
C ILE A 601 13.61 -32.72 -8.76
N GLY A 602 12.78 -32.88 -9.81
CA GLY A 602 12.99 -32.19 -11.09
C GLY A 602 12.97 -30.68 -10.94
N LYS A 603 11.95 -30.13 -10.28
CA LYS A 603 11.85 -28.68 -9.96
C LYS A 603 13.06 -28.19 -9.15
N LEU A 604 13.51 -29.01 -8.19
CA LEU A 604 14.68 -28.72 -7.37
C LEU A 604 15.97 -28.64 -8.21
N GLN A 605 16.15 -29.58 -9.14
CA GLN A 605 17.28 -29.60 -10.06
C GLN A 605 17.32 -28.36 -10.96
N GLU A 606 16.16 -27.89 -11.48
CA GLU A 606 16.10 -26.65 -12.25
C GLU A 606 16.50 -25.42 -11.43
N LYS A 607 16.07 -25.34 -10.16
CA LYS A 607 16.49 -24.28 -9.23
C LYS A 607 18.01 -24.32 -8.97
N PHE A 608 18.60 -25.50 -8.81
CA PHE A 608 20.05 -25.65 -8.67
C PHE A 608 20.80 -25.28 -9.95
N GLU A 609 20.30 -25.66 -11.12
CA GLU A 609 20.87 -25.22 -12.38
C GLU A 609 20.86 -23.70 -12.53
N MET A 610 19.77 -23.04 -12.13
CA MET A 610 19.69 -21.58 -12.13
C MET A 610 20.71 -20.96 -11.17
N LEU A 611 20.85 -21.48 -9.96
CA LEU A 611 21.88 -21.04 -9.00
C LEU A 611 23.29 -21.20 -9.61
N LEU A 612 23.58 -22.36 -10.21
CA LEU A 612 24.87 -22.61 -10.88
C LEU A 612 25.06 -21.75 -12.15
N LYS A 613 24.00 -21.35 -12.84
CA LYS A 613 24.05 -20.41 -13.98
C LYS A 613 24.26 -18.97 -13.52
N MET A 614 23.68 -18.56 -12.39
CA MET A 614 23.93 -17.25 -11.78
C MET A 614 25.39 -17.12 -11.30
N GLU A 615 25.94 -18.16 -10.68
CA GLU A 615 27.36 -18.20 -10.31
C GLU A 615 28.29 -18.13 -11.54
N ARG A 616 27.94 -18.80 -12.65
CA ARG A 616 28.69 -18.70 -13.92
C ARG A 616 28.78 -17.26 -14.45
N LYS A 617 27.70 -16.49 -14.36
CA LYS A 617 27.70 -15.07 -14.80
C LYS A 617 28.56 -14.15 -13.93
N ILE A 618 28.72 -14.48 -12.64
CA ILE A 618 29.58 -13.74 -11.72
C ILE A 618 31.06 -14.04 -12.02
N MET A 619 31.38 -15.29 -12.34
CA MET A 619 32.75 -15.73 -12.68
C MET A 619 33.26 -15.19 -14.03
N ASP A 620 32.37 -15.05 -15.03
CA ASP A 620 32.71 -14.38 -16.30
C ASP A 620 33.03 -12.89 -16.10
N TYR A 621 32.55 -12.29 -15.01
CA TYR A 621 32.87 -10.91 -14.62
C TYR A 621 34.21 -10.81 -13.86
N GLU A 622 34.68 -11.90 -13.23
CA GLU A 622 35.90 -11.97 -12.40
C GLU A 622 37.12 -12.62 -13.11
N GLY A 623 36.98 -13.14 -14.35
CA GLY A 623 38.11 -13.45 -15.24
C GLY A 623 38.90 -14.75 -14.98
N TYR A 624 38.31 -15.76 -14.34
CA TYR A 624 38.99 -17.06 -14.06
C TYR A 624 38.68 -18.18 -15.10
N PRO A 625 39.65 -19.03 -15.52
CA PRO A 625 39.41 -20.08 -16.52
C PRO A 625 39.07 -21.48 -15.94
N TYR A 626 38.14 -22.18 -16.63
CA TYR A 626 37.62 -23.60 -16.69
C TYR A 626 38.31 -24.78 -15.91
N PRO A 627 37.70 -26.00 -15.71
CA PRO A 627 36.55 -26.62 -16.42
C PRO A 627 35.50 -27.44 -15.59
N MET A 628 34.24 -27.49 -16.05
CA MET A 628 33.44 -28.75 -16.06
C MET A 628 32.15 -28.65 -16.90
N ARG A 629 32.10 -29.43 -17.99
CA ARG A 629 30.86 -29.90 -18.64
C ARG A 629 30.60 -31.31 -18.13
N ALA A 630 29.59 -31.50 -17.27
CA ALA A 630 28.84 -32.73 -17.05
C ALA A 630 27.91 -32.53 -15.84
N ILE A 631 26.68 -32.09 -16.09
CA ILE A 631 25.52 -32.40 -15.24
C ILE A 631 24.57 -33.19 -16.12
#